data_AF-A0A821D831-F1
#
_entry.id   AF-A0A821D831-F1
#
_cell.length_a   1.000
_cell.length_b   1.000
_cell.length_c   1.000
_cell.angle_alpha   90.00
_cell.angle_beta   90.00
_cell.angle_gamma   90.00
#
_symmetry.space_group_name_H-M   'P 1'
#
loop_
_entity.id
_entity.type
_entity.pdbx_description
1 polymer ?
#
loop_
_entity_poly.entity_id
_entity_poly.type
_entity_poly.pdbx_seq_one_letter_code
_entity_poly.pdbx_strand_id
1 'polypeptide(L)'
;MGRIFKDVVLNLPHDKQAKDDMIEKLRLYYRNNKKQLKNIEEFDREYQSENSIRWYTGQPFLYKQLNRALRTEDINLLYTFRYFIYDLCKQLEQEFQQQQEDFDSIILLYRGVRLSSDEVKKLEANVGKLLSTNGYV
;
A
#
# COMPACT_ATOMS: atom_id res chain seq x y z
N MET A 1 8.33 -3.43 1.68
CA MET A 1 7.90 -3.30 3.09
C MET A 1 8.69 -4.30 3.94
N GLY A 2 9.33 -3.87 5.03
CA GLY A 2 10.08 -4.80 5.90
C GLY A 2 9.15 -5.80 6.58
N ARG A 3 9.56 -7.07 6.70
CA ARG A 3 8.79 -8.16 7.35
C ARG A 3 8.20 -7.73 8.70
N ILE A 4 9.01 -7.04 9.51
CA ILE A 4 8.62 -6.53 10.84
C ILE A 4 7.38 -5.62 10.77
N PHE A 5 7.29 -4.74 9.78
CA PHE A 5 6.16 -3.83 9.67
C PHE A 5 4.87 -4.56 9.26
N LYS A 6 4.98 -5.53 8.33
CA LYS A 6 3.83 -6.40 7.97
C LYS A 6 3.31 -7.09 9.24
N ASP A 7 4.21 -7.69 10.02
CA ASP A 7 3.84 -8.42 11.23
C ASP A 7 3.20 -7.51 12.28
N VAL A 8 3.72 -6.29 12.48
CA VAL A 8 3.13 -5.33 13.42
C VAL A 8 1.74 -4.91 12.98
N VAL A 9 1.54 -4.52 11.72
CA VAL A 9 0.21 -4.08 11.24
C VAL A 9 -0.82 -5.18 11.31
N LEU A 10 -0.44 -6.42 11.02
CA LEU A 10 -1.34 -7.57 11.11
C LEU A 10 -1.80 -7.89 12.54
N ASN A 11 -1.12 -7.35 13.56
CA ASN A 11 -1.50 -7.48 14.96
C ASN A 11 -2.20 -6.23 15.53
N LEU A 12 -2.39 -5.18 14.73
CA LEU A 12 -3.11 -3.98 15.15
C LEU A 12 -4.63 -4.20 15.11
N PRO A 13 -5.42 -3.41 15.86
CA PRO A 13 -6.87 -3.44 15.77
C PRO A 13 -7.35 -3.18 14.35
N HIS A 14 -8.03 -4.18 13.79
CA HIS A 14 -8.78 -4.12 12.54
C HIS A 14 -10.27 -4.10 12.88
N ASP A 15 -10.74 -2.93 13.29
CA ASP A 15 -12.12 -2.70 13.72
C ASP A 15 -12.74 -1.50 13.00
N LYS A 16 -14.02 -1.26 13.27
CA LYS A 16 -14.74 -0.12 12.70
C LYS A 16 -14.06 1.22 13.05
N GLN A 17 -13.52 1.36 14.26
CA GLN A 17 -12.83 2.58 14.67
C GLN A 17 -11.62 2.85 13.78
N ALA A 18 -10.84 1.81 13.45
CA ALA A 18 -9.71 1.93 12.54
C ALA A 18 -10.13 2.37 11.13
N LYS A 19 -11.29 1.92 10.64
CA LYS A 19 -11.85 2.42 9.38
C LYS A 19 -12.24 3.89 9.52
N ASP A 20 -13.00 4.25 10.54
CA ASP A 20 -13.52 5.60 10.76
C ASP A 20 -12.37 6.62 10.88
N ASP A 21 -11.32 6.32 11.67
CA ASP A 21 -10.10 7.13 11.80
C ASP A 21 -9.46 7.42 10.43
N MET A 22 -9.36 6.38 9.58
CA MET A 22 -8.76 6.48 8.25
C MET A 22 -9.59 7.39 7.34
N ILE A 23 -10.92 7.21 7.33
CA ILE A 23 -11.83 8.01 6.51
C ILE A 23 -11.78 9.48 6.93
N GLU A 24 -11.82 9.77 8.22
CA GLU A 24 -11.73 11.14 8.73
C GLU A 24 -10.41 11.82 8.32
N LYS A 25 -9.28 11.11 8.44
CA LYS A 25 -7.99 11.62 8.01
C LYS A 25 -7.96 11.91 6.51
N LEU A 26 -8.54 11.02 5.70
CA LEU A 26 -8.64 11.19 4.25
C LEU A 26 -9.52 12.39 3.88
N ARG A 27 -10.70 12.53 4.50
CA ARG A 27 -11.59 13.69 4.31
C ARG A 27 -10.88 15.00 4.65
N LEU A 28 -10.15 15.05 5.76
CA LEU A 28 -9.39 16.24 6.15
C LEU A 28 -8.27 16.57 5.15
N TYR A 29 -7.52 15.56 4.70
CA TYR A 29 -6.43 15.75 3.74
C TYR A 29 -6.94 16.23 2.37
N TYR A 30 -8.06 15.69 1.90
CA TYR A 30 -8.67 16.02 0.61
C TYR A 30 -9.79 17.06 0.69
N ARG A 31 -9.92 17.81 1.79
CA ARG A 31 -11.02 18.78 2.03
C ARG A 31 -11.28 19.78 0.89
N ASN A 32 -10.23 20.14 0.14
CA ASN A 32 -10.31 21.09 -0.97
C ASN A 32 -10.41 20.40 -2.36
N ASN A 33 -10.53 19.07 -2.39
CA ASN A 33 -10.58 18.27 -3.62
C ASN A 33 -11.90 17.49 -3.70
N LYS A 34 -12.93 18.14 -4.25
CA LYS A 34 -14.28 17.57 -4.39
C LYS A 34 -14.30 16.20 -5.09
N LYS A 35 -13.43 15.99 -6.08
CA LYS A 35 -13.33 14.70 -6.79
C LYS A 35 -12.87 13.59 -5.85
N GLN A 36 -11.82 13.82 -5.07
CA GLN A 36 -11.32 12.81 -4.13
C GLN A 36 -12.28 12.60 -2.96
N LEU A 37 -12.94 13.65 -2.48
CA LEU A 37 -13.99 13.50 -1.46
C LEU A 37 -15.11 12.57 -1.93
N LYS A 38 -15.61 12.72 -3.16
CA LYS A 38 -16.61 11.80 -3.72
C LYS A 38 -16.12 10.34 -3.72
N ASN A 39 -14.87 10.12 -4.14
CA ASN A 39 -14.29 8.78 -4.15
C ASN A 39 -14.10 8.20 -2.73
N ILE A 40 -13.84 9.06 -1.74
CA ILE A 40 -13.76 8.65 -0.33
C ILE A 40 -15.14 8.25 0.20
N GLU A 41 -16.20 9.00 -0.13
CA GLU A 41 -17.58 8.64 0.26
C GLU A 41 -18.05 7.33 -0.39
N GLU A 42 -17.66 7.10 -1.65
CA GLU A 42 -17.93 5.84 -2.35
C GLU A 42 -17.20 4.67 -1.66
N PHE A 43 -15.92 4.85 -1.34
CA PHE A 43 -15.15 3.88 -0.58
C PHE A 43 -15.78 3.62 0.80
N ASP A 44 -16.15 4.65 1.55
CA ASP A 44 -16.72 4.48 2.89
C ASP A 44 -18.00 3.61 2.85
N ARG A 45 -18.86 3.84 1.85
CA ARG A 45 -20.11 3.11 1.65
C ARG A 45 -19.93 1.69 1.09
N GLU A 46 -19.07 1.51 0.10
CA GLU A 46 -19.04 0.33 -0.77
C GLU A 46 -17.84 -0.59 -0.52
N TYR A 47 -16.88 -0.16 0.29
CA TYR A 47 -15.69 -0.94 0.56
C TYR A 47 -16.00 -2.26 1.28
N GLN A 48 -15.41 -3.33 0.75
CA GLN A 48 -15.35 -4.66 1.35
C GLN A 48 -13.91 -5.18 1.25
N SER A 49 -13.48 -5.96 2.23
CA SER A 49 -12.10 -6.49 2.35
C SER A 49 -11.66 -7.28 1.11
N GLU A 50 -12.59 -8.01 0.50
CA GLU A 50 -12.37 -8.86 -0.67
C GLU A 50 -12.09 -8.03 -1.94
N ASN A 51 -12.31 -6.72 -1.90
CA ASN A 51 -12.08 -5.80 -3.01
C ASN A 51 -10.88 -4.87 -2.76
N SER A 52 -10.08 -5.09 -1.71
CA SER A 52 -8.97 -4.21 -1.31
C SER A 52 -7.93 -3.99 -2.43
N ILE A 53 -7.54 -5.01 -3.20
CA ILE A 53 -6.63 -4.88 -4.35
C ILE A 53 -7.23 -3.99 -5.43
N ARG A 54 -8.51 -4.17 -5.75
CA ARG A 54 -9.24 -3.33 -6.72
C ARG A 54 -9.28 -1.88 -6.27
N TRP A 55 -9.55 -1.63 -4.99
CA TRP A 55 -9.55 -0.27 -4.44
C TRP A 55 -8.15 0.36 -4.42
N TYR A 56 -7.13 -0.42 -4.08
CA TYR A 56 -5.73 0.02 -4.08
C TYR A 56 -5.25 0.40 -5.49
N THR A 57 -5.60 -0.39 -6.50
CA THR A 57 -5.15 -0.17 -7.89
C THR A 57 -6.03 0.82 -8.65
N GLY A 58 -7.33 0.85 -8.36
CA GLY A 58 -8.32 1.64 -9.09
C GLY A 58 -8.49 3.08 -8.58
N GLN A 59 -8.17 3.37 -7.32
CA GLN A 59 -8.39 4.69 -6.74
C GLN A 59 -7.08 5.46 -6.47
N PRO A 60 -6.91 6.65 -7.08
CA PRO A 60 -5.69 7.43 -6.89
C PRO A 60 -5.44 7.87 -5.44
N PHE A 61 -6.46 8.07 -4.60
CA PHE A 61 -6.25 8.55 -3.23
C PHE A 61 -5.61 7.49 -2.33
N LEU A 62 -6.12 6.25 -2.33
CA LEU A 62 -5.57 5.15 -1.52
C LEU A 62 -4.15 4.84 -1.94
N TYR A 63 -3.94 4.62 -3.25
CA TYR A 63 -2.62 4.35 -3.80
C TYR A 63 -1.60 5.42 -3.38
N LYS A 64 -1.94 6.71 -3.57
CA LYS A 64 -1.01 7.82 -3.29
C LYS A 64 -0.72 7.95 -1.81
N GLN A 65 -1.74 7.91 -0.96
CA GLN A 65 -1.58 8.13 0.48
C GLN A 65 -0.86 6.97 1.14
N LEU A 66 -1.21 5.73 0.78
CA LEU A 66 -0.57 4.55 1.34
C LEU A 66 0.90 4.47 0.90
N ASN A 67 1.19 4.62 -0.40
CA ASN A 67 2.58 4.60 -0.84
C ASN A 67 3.40 5.79 -0.32
N ARG A 68 2.77 6.94 -0.04
CA ARG A 68 3.46 8.03 0.64
C ARG A 68 3.85 7.60 2.05
N ALA A 69 2.91 7.09 2.84
CA ALA A 69 3.15 6.64 4.21
C ALA A 69 4.27 5.59 4.27
N LEU A 70 4.30 4.67 3.30
CA LEU A 70 5.35 3.65 3.19
C LEU A 70 6.71 4.23 2.81
N ARG A 71 6.77 5.12 1.82
CA ARG A 71 8.03 5.73 1.36
C ARG A 71 8.65 6.64 2.42
N THR A 72 7.83 7.32 3.21
CA THR A 72 8.31 8.23 4.27
C THR A 72 8.44 7.54 5.63
N GLU A 73 8.12 6.24 5.72
CA GLU A 73 8.06 5.50 6.99
C GLU A 73 7.27 6.24 8.08
N ASP A 74 6.21 6.95 7.69
CA ASP A 74 5.42 7.76 8.62
C ASP A 74 4.53 6.84 9.45
N ILE A 75 5.01 6.49 10.64
CA ILE A 75 4.35 5.55 11.56
C ILE A 75 2.92 6.00 11.88
N ASN A 76 2.67 7.30 12.03
CA ASN A 76 1.34 7.81 12.35
C ASN A 76 0.36 7.63 11.18
N LEU A 77 0.81 7.91 9.95
CA LEU A 77 0.03 7.62 8.77
C LEU A 77 -0.18 6.11 8.60
N LEU A 78 0.87 5.32 8.77
CA LEU A 78 0.79 3.87 8.67
C LEU A 78 -0.19 3.26 9.68
N TYR A 79 -0.21 3.75 10.92
CA TYR A 79 -1.20 3.38 11.93
C TYR A 79 -2.61 3.84 11.54
N THR A 80 -2.76 5.02 10.94
CA THR A 80 -4.06 5.50 10.45
C THR A 80 -4.59 4.61 9.32
N PHE A 81 -3.72 4.15 8.42
CA PHE A 81 -4.08 3.26 7.31
C PHE A 81 -4.11 1.77 7.69
N ARG A 82 -3.95 1.42 8.99
CA ARG A 82 -3.88 0.02 9.46
C ARG A 82 -5.05 -0.84 8.97
N TYR A 83 -6.26 -0.28 8.94
CA TYR A 83 -7.47 -0.98 8.51
C TYR A 83 -7.32 -1.50 7.07
N PHE A 84 -6.97 -0.61 6.14
CA PHE A 84 -6.83 -0.97 4.73
C PHE A 84 -5.55 -1.78 4.43
N ILE A 85 -4.44 -1.52 5.15
CA ILE A 85 -3.20 -2.29 4.98
C ILE A 85 -3.40 -3.75 5.38
N TYR A 86 -4.16 -3.99 6.47
CA TYR A 86 -4.50 -5.32 6.91
C TYR A 86 -5.23 -6.11 5.81
N ASP A 87 -6.31 -5.53 5.28
CA ASP A 87 -7.10 -6.16 4.21
C ASP A 87 -6.28 -6.40 2.95
N LEU A 88 -5.50 -5.39 2.53
CA LEU A 88 -4.65 -5.49 1.35
C LEU A 88 -3.61 -6.60 1.50
N CYS A 89 -2.97 -6.71 2.66
CA CYS A 89 -2.03 -7.79 2.95
C CYS A 89 -2.70 -9.16 2.89
N LYS A 90 -3.91 -9.29 3.47
CA LYS A 90 -4.66 -10.55 3.48
C LYS A 90 -5.11 -10.96 2.08
N GLN A 91 -5.63 -10.03 1.30
CA GLN A 91 -6.04 -10.34 -0.06
C GLN A 91 -4.84 -10.70 -0.95
N LEU A 92 -3.72 -9.97 -0.86
CA LEU A 92 -2.51 -10.32 -1.63
C LEU A 92 -1.97 -11.70 -1.26
N GLU A 93 -2.02 -12.08 0.01
CA GLU A 93 -1.61 -13.40 0.49
C GLU A 93 -2.54 -14.51 -0.05
N GLN A 94 -3.85 -14.25 -0.09
CA GLN A 94 -4.83 -15.17 -0.69
C GLN A 94 -4.62 -15.34 -2.20
N GLU A 95 -4.47 -14.24 -2.94
CA GLU A 95 -4.21 -14.29 -4.39
C GLU A 95 -2.90 -15.01 -4.70
N PHE A 96 -1.85 -14.75 -3.90
CA PHE A 96 -0.57 -15.45 -4.05
C PHE A 96 -0.71 -16.95 -3.80
N GLN A 97 -1.43 -17.37 -2.75
CA GLN A 97 -1.67 -18.79 -2.45
C GLN A 97 -2.47 -19.48 -3.55
N GLN A 98 -3.49 -18.81 -4.11
CA GLN A 98 -4.29 -19.36 -5.21
C GLN A 98 -3.48 -19.57 -6.48
N GLN A 99 -2.52 -18.68 -6.76
CA GLN A 99 -1.66 -18.77 -7.93
C GLN A 99 -0.39 -19.60 -7.67
N GLN A 100 -0.14 -20.03 -6.44
CA GLN A 100 1.08 -20.74 -6.05
C GLN A 100 1.23 -22.09 -6.77
N GLU A 101 0.12 -22.76 -7.09
CA GLU A 101 0.13 -24.01 -7.87
C GLU A 101 0.49 -23.78 -9.35
N ASP A 102 0.31 -22.57 -9.88
CA ASP A 102 0.66 -22.19 -11.25
C ASP A 102 2.09 -21.63 -11.38
N PHE A 103 2.76 -21.33 -10.25
CA PHE A 103 4.07 -20.69 -10.20
C PHE A 103 5.23 -21.67 -9.90
N ASP A 104 5.33 -22.75 -10.66
CA ASP A 104 6.56 -23.58 -10.70
C ASP A 104 7.72 -22.91 -11.46
N SER A 105 7.55 -21.67 -11.93
CA SER A 105 8.52 -20.97 -12.78
C SER A 105 8.86 -19.56 -12.28
N ILE A 106 10.08 -19.13 -12.59
CA ILE A 106 10.55 -17.76 -12.33
C ILE A 106 9.70 -16.78 -13.15
N ILE A 107 8.98 -15.90 -12.47
CA ILE A 107 8.23 -14.82 -13.13
C ILE A 107 9.17 -13.64 -13.34
N LEU A 108 9.41 -13.29 -14.61
CA LEU A 108 10.15 -12.07 -14.96
C LEU A 108 9.19 -10.89 -15.10
N LEU A 109 9.35 -9.89 -14.23
CA LEU A 109 8.56 -8.65 -14.23
C LEU A 109 9.44 -7.43 -14.52
N TYR A 110 8.82 -6.36 -14.99
CA TYR A 110 9.51 -5.11 -15.31
C TYR A 110 8.91 -3.94 -14.53
N ARG A 111 9.78 -3.03 -14.06
CA ARG A 111 9.39 -1.80 -13.38
C ARG A 111 10.14 -0.61 -13.95
N GLY A 112 9.39 0.37 -14.46
CA GLY A 112 9.93 1.69 -14.76
C GLY A 112 10.10 2.52 -13.49
N VAL A 113 11.28 3.10 -13.29
CA VAL A 113 11.55 4.03 -12.18
C VAL A 113 12.25 5.27 -12.73
N ARG A 114 11.84 6.44 -12.24
CA ARG A 114 12.55 7.70 -12.51
C ARG A 114 13.58 7.90 -11.41
N LEU A 115 14.85 7.90 -11.79
CA LEU A 115 15.98 8.09 -10.88
C LEU A 115 16.75 9.35 -11.26
N SER A 116 17.28 10.04 -10.26
CA SER A 116 18.29 11.08 -10.45
C SER A 116 19.64 10.47 -10.83
N SER A 117 20.53 11.28 -11.43
CA SER A 117 21.87 10.83 -11.79
C SER A 117 22.67 10.32 -10.58
N ASP A 118 22.44 10.87 -9.39
CA ASP A 118 23.11 10.43 -8.16
C ASP A 118 22.57 9.08 -7.66
N GLU A 119 21.27 8.83 -7.79
CA GLU A 119 20.68 7.53 -7.46
C GLU A 119 21.18 6.44 -8.42
N VAL A 120 21.34 6.74 -9.71
CA VAL A 120 21.94 5.82 -10.68
C VAL A 120 23.37 5.48 -10.29
N LYS A 121 24.21 6.47 -9.98
CA LYS A 121 25.59 6.24 -9.51
C LYS A 121 25.65 5.39 -8.24
N LYS A 122 24.71 5.59 -7.31
CA LYS A 122 24.60 4.75 -6.10
C LYS A 122 24.27 3.31 -6.45
N LEU A 123 23.39 3.05 -7.42
CA LEU A 123 23.07 1.70 -7.86
C LEU A 123 24.28 1.04 -8.55
N GLU A 124 24.97 1.76 -9.43
CA GLU A 124 26.19 1.30 -10.11
C GLU A 124 27.29 0.91 -9.11
N ALA A 125 27.49 1.72 -8.06
CA ALA A 125 28.46 1.44 -7.01
C ALA A 125 28.08 0.25 -6.10
N ASN A 126 26.86 -0.27 -6.21
CA ASN A 126 26.34 -1.37 -5.36
C ASN A 126 25.87 -2.58 -6.18
N VAL A 127 26.38 -2.76 -7.41
CA VAL A 127 26.15 -3.98 -8.21
C VAL A 127 26.57 -5.22 -7.40
N GLY A 128 25.72 -6.25 -7.43
CA GLY A 128 25.92 -7.49 -6.68
C GLY A 128 25.48 -7.44 -5.20
N LYS A 129 24.97 -6.30 -4.72
CA LYS A 129 24.41 -6.17 -3.35
C LYS A 129 22.88 -6.22 -3.35
N LEU A 130 22.30 -6.41 -2.16
CA LEU A 130 20.84 -6.42 -1.96
C LEU A 130 20.27 -5.00 -1.98
N LEU A 131 19.13 -4.85 -2.66
CA LEU A 131 18.33 -3.62 -2.67
C LEU A 131 17.05 -3.84 -1.87
N SER A 132 16.73 -2.91 -0.98
CA SER A 132 15.46 -2.88 -0.25
C SER A 132 14.64 -1.68 -0.69
N THR A 133 13.33 -1.87 -0.87
CA THR A 133 12.41 -0.78 -1.24
C THR A 133 11.25 -0.65 -0.26
N ASN A 134 10.94 0.59 0.10
CA ASN A 134 9.87 0.95 1.02
C ASN A 134 8.58 1.25 0.24
N GLY A 135 7.80 0.20 0.02
CA GLY A 135 6.51 0.27 -0.66
C GLY A 135 5.98 -1.12 -1.03
N TYR A 136 4.74 -1.16 -1.54
CA TYR A 136 4.30 -2.24 -2.41
C TYR A 136 4.80 -1.92 -3.81
N VAL A 137 5.57 -2.83 -4.37
CA VAL A 137 6.22 -2.69 -5.67
C VAL A 137 5.43 -3.45 -6.71
#